data_AF-A0A7Y5DY22-F1
#
_entry.id   AF-A0A7Y5DY22-F1
#
_cell.length_a   1.000
_cell.length_b   1.000
_cell.length_c   1.000
_cell.angle_alpha   90.00
_cell.angle_beta   90.00
_cell.angle_gamma   90.00
#
_symmetry.space_group_name_H-M   'P 1'
#
loop_
_entity.id
_entity.type
_entity.pdbx_description
1 polymer ?
#
loop_
_entity_poly.entity_id
_entity_poly.type
_entity_poly.pdbx_seq_one_letter_code
_entity_poly.pdbx_strand_id
1 'polypeptide(L)'
;MLRNPALRSPLHGGTLAGYRGDTGLDIAADRKPVFAVAPGTLDYSERGHTLWTSGKDTPNSVRLALDTPIAWKGHKITHVYYTHMSALTHQMHEGTEPRVVIKAGDALGVSGVGNGMPHLHIGFLLDGKVEQDSWDGILTESDVRVLFGGYRNGEKLP
;
A
#
# COMPACT_ATOMS: atom_id res chain seq x y z
N MET A 1 7.33 10.16 10.49
CA MET A 1 6.94 8.80 10.95
C MET A 1 5.46 8.81 11.28
N LEU A 2 4.72 7.71 11.08
CA LEU A 2 3.29 7.65 11.44
C LEU A 2 3.08 7.71 12.97
N ARG A 3 1.82 7.84 13.41
CA ARG A 3 1.46 7.78 14.85
C ARG A 3 1.79 6.41 15.43
N ASN A 4 1.62 5.35 14.65
CA ASN A 4 2.27 4.08 14.92
C ASN A 4 3.77 4.18 14.54
N PRO A 5 4.70 4.21 15.52
CA PRO A 5 6.12 4.44 15.26
C PRO A 5 6.80 3.27 14.55
N ALA A 6 6.17 2.08 14.53
CA ALA A 6 6.68 0.91 13.81
C ALA A 6 6.59 1.09 12.28
N LEU A 7 5.80 2.04 11.79
CA LEU A 7 5.54 2.25 10.37
C LEU A 7 6.03 3.62 9.88
N ARG A 8 6.48 3.65 8.63
CA ARG A 8 6.80 4.88 7.88
C ARG A 8 5.57 5.39 7.14
N SER A 9 5.56 6.69 6.90
CA SER A 9 4.51 7.33 6.13
C SER A 9 4.71 6.95 4.66
N PRO A 10 3.73 6.31 4.00
CA PRO A 10 3.88 5.89 2.61
C PRO A 10 3.81 7.06 1.63
N LEU A 11 3.28 8.22 2.07
CA LEU A 11 3.00 9.36 1.21
C LEU A 11 3.05 10.66 2.02
N HIS A 12 4.23 11.27 2.13
CA HIS A 12 4.45 12.44 2.98
C HIS A 12 3.53 13.62 2.61
N GLY A 13 2.82 14.15 3.61
CA GLY A 13 1.84 15.22 3.43
C GLY A 13 0.65 14.84 2.54
N GLY A 14 0.38 13.55 2.34
CA GLY A 14 -0.87 13.06 1.76
C GLY A 14 -2.02 13.17 2.76
N THR A 15 -3.25 13.30 2.25
CA THR A 15 -4.44 13.40 3.10
C THR A 15 -5.14 12.05 3.14
N LEU A 16 -5.42 11.52 4.34
CA LEU A 16 -6.20 10.30 4.46
C LEU A 16 -7.58 10.53 3.85
N ALA A 17 -7.90 9.73 2.85
CA ALA A 17 -9.20 9.66 2.19
C ALA A 17 -9.76 8.23 2.36
N GLY A 18 -10.69 7.83 1.52
CA GLY A 18 -11.26 6.48 1.50
C GLY A 18 -12.66 6.41 2.10
N TYR A 19 -13.36 5.35 1.72
CA TYR A 19 -14.73 5.09 2.13
C TYR A 19 -14.76 3.94 3.14
N ARG A 20 -15.69 4.03 4.10
CA ARG A 20 -15.92 2.93 5.04
C ARG A 20 -16.34 1.69 4.25
N GLY A 21 -15.60 0.59 4.43
CA GLY A 21 -15.84 -0.66 3.70
C GLY A 21 -14.97 -0.81 2.44
N ASP A 22 -14.00 0.06 2.21
CA ASP A 22 -12.96 -0.21 1.23
C ASP A 22 -11.94 -1.22 1.77
N THR A 23 -11.31 -1.99 0.88
CA THR A 23 -10.21 -2.89 1.22
C THR A 23 -8.92 -2.10 1.12
N GLY A 24 -8.23 -1.86 2.22
CA GLY A 24 -7.14 -0.89 2.24
C GLY A 24 -7.63 0.54 2.40
N LEU A 25 -6.76 1.51 2.09
CA LEU A 25 -6.94 2.91 2.43
C LEU A 25 -6.43 3.81 1.30
N ASP A 26 -7.25 4.79 0.93
CA ASP A 26 -6.83 5.85 0.02
C ASP A 26 -6.12 6.98 0.74
N ILE A 27 -5.06 7.49 0.12
CA ILE A 27 -4.32 8.64 0.57
C ILE A 27 -4.23 9.62 -0.59
N ALA A 28 -5.03 10.68 -0.54
CA ALA A 28 -5.11 11.70 -1.56
C ALA A 28 -3.79 12.48 -1.67
N ALA A 29 -3.21 12.47 -2.87
CA ALA A 29 -2.07 13.28 -3.25
C ALA A 29 -1.91 13.27 -4.77
N ASP A 30 -1.49 14.40 -5.32
CA ASP A 30 -1.17 14.50 -6.74
C ASP A 30 0.32 14.20 -6.98
N ARG A 31 0.59 13.06 -7.65
CA ARG A 31 1.92 12.63 -8.13
C ARG A 31 3.05 12.81 -7.12
N LYS A 32 2.84 12.34 -5.89
CA LYS A 32 3.85 12.42 -4.83
C LYS A 32 4.71 11.14 -4.75
N PRO A 33 5.97 11.24 -4.28
CA PRO A 33 6.79 10.07 -4.02
C PRO A 33 6.14 9.12 -3.01
N VAL A 34 6.15 7.83 -3.31
CA VAL A 34 5.62 6.74 -2.48
C VAL A 34 6.78 6.00 -1.83
N PHE A 35 6.64 5.67 -0.55
CA PHE A 35 7.66 5.03 0.25
C PHE A 35 7.17 3.75 0.92
N ALA A 36 8.07 2.80 1.15
CA ALA A 36 7.76 1.57 1.87
C ALA A 36 7.44 1.85 3.34
N VAL A 37 6.30 1.37 3.84
CA VAL A 37 5.89 1.55 5.25
C VAL A 37 6.73 0.73 6.24
N ALA A 38 7.30 -0.39 5.79
CA ALA A 38 8.01 -1.37 6.58
C ALA A 38 9.06 -2.09 5.70
N PRO A 39 10.10 -2.71 6.29
CA PRO A 39 11.06 -3.49 5.50
C PRO A 39 10.41 -4.77 4.98
N GLY A 40 10.86 -5.21 3.82
CA GLY A 40 10.34 -6.40 3.16
C GLY A 40 11.10 -6.73 1.90
N THR A 41 10.61 -7.75 1.22
CA THR A 41 11.11 -8.19 -0.08
C THR A 41 10.03 -7.98 -1.13
N LEU A 42 10.40 -7.48 -2.30
CA LEU A 42 9.47 -7.36 -3.42
C LEU A 42 8.95 -8.73 -3.82
N ASP A 43 7.62 -8.88 -3.82
CA ASP A 43 6.94 -9.96 -4.53
C ASP A 43 6.76 -9.58 -6.00
N TYR A 44 6.32 -8.34 -6.24
CA TYR A 44 6.26 -7.73 -7.55
C TYR A 44 6.34 -6.20 -7.47
N SER A 45 6.72 -5.59 -8.59
CA SER A 45 6.65 -4.16 -8.87
C SER A 45 6.41 -3.99 -10.37
N GLU A 46 5.14 -3.99 -10.78
CA GLU A 46 4.74 -4.07 -12.18
C GLU A 46 3.30 -3.58 -12.43
N ARG A 47 2.82 -3.71 -13.67
CA ARG A 47 1.45 -3.36 -14.05
C ARG A 47 0.48 -4.51 -13.80
N GLY A 48 -0.78 -4.20 -13.47
CA GLY A 48 -1.90 -5.14 -13.61
C GLY A 48 -2.42 -5.79 -12.33
N HIS A 49 -1.83 -5.51 -11.18
CA HIS A 49 -2.26 -6.07 -9.87
C HIS A 49 -3.31 -5.22 -9.16
N THR A 50 -4.22 -4.64 -9.93
CA THR A 50 -5.35 -3.86 -9.44
C THR A 50 -6.59 -4.11 -10.28
N LEU A 51 -7.75 -4.18 -9.62
CA LEU A 51 -9.03 -4.36 -10.31
C LEU A 51 -9.48 -3.07 -11.01
N TRP A 52 -9.01 -1.90 -10.56
CA TRP A 52 -9.38 -0.61 -11.15
C TRP A 52 -8.41 -0.22 -12.26
N THR A 53 -8.78 -0.60 -13.48
CA THR A 53 -7.99 -0.43 -14.71
C THR A 53 -8.71 0.43 -15.76
N SER A 54 -9.65 1.28 -15.32
CA SER A 54 -10.43 2.11 -16.22
C SER A 54 -9.56 3.21 -16.85
N GLY A 55 -9.97 3.78 -17.98
CA GLY A 55 -9.05 4.42 -18.95
C GLY A 55 -8.02 5.46 -18.47
N LYS A 56 -8.23 6.13 -17.32
CA LYS A 56 -7.24 7.08 -16.74
C LYS A 56 -6.50 6.53 -15.52
N ASP A 57 -6.86 5.34 -15.05
CA ASP A 57 -6.28 4.72 -13.88
C ASP A 57 -4.85 4.28 -14.18
N THR A 58 -3.94 4.66 -13.29
CA THR A 58 -2.54 4.29 -13.42
C THR A 58 -2.36 2.84 -12.99
N PRO A 59 -1.74 1.99 -13.82
CA PRO A 59 -1.85 0.54 -13.67
C PRO A 59 -0.78 -0.10 -12.78
N ASN A 60 0.23 0.66 -12.35
CA ASN A 60 1.37 0.09 -11.65
C ASN A 60 1.04 -0.17 -10.18
N SER A 61 1.57 -1.28 -9.68
CA SER A 61 1.40 -1.74 -8.31
C SER A 61 2.69 -2.36 -7.78
N VAL A 62 2.82 -2.36 -6.46
CA VAL A 62 3.93 -2.97 -5.73
C VAL A 62 3.35 -3.84 -4.62
N ARG A 63 3.87 -5.05 -4.41
CA ARG A 63 3.61 -5.85 -3.20
C ARG A 63 4.91 -6.22 -2.53
N LEU A 64 4.96 -6.03 -1.22
CA LEU A 64 6.06 -6.45 -0.36
C LEU A 64 5.60 -7.58 0.54
N ALA A 65 6.38 -8.65 0.60
CA ALA A 65 6.37 -9.59 1.71
C ALA A 65 7.17 -8.99 2.87
N LEU A 66 6.54 -8.77 4.02
CA LEU A 66 7.18 -8.12 5.16
C LEU A 66 8.21 -9.05 5.81
N ASP A 67 9.40 -8.53 6.08
CA ASP A 67 10.47 -9.29 6.74
C ASP A 67 10.05 -9.77 8.14
N THR A 68 9.24 -8.95 8.82
CA THR A 68 8.66 -9.26 10.13
C THR A 68 7.15 -9.02 10.08
N PRO A 69 6.34 -10.09 10.18
CA PRO A 69 4.89 -9.93 10.22
C PRO A 69 4.41 -9.11 11.43
N ILE A 70 3.38 -8.29 11.22
CA ILE A 70 2.81 -7.43 12.27
C ILE A 70 1.59 -8.12 12.89
N ALA A 71 1.58 -8.29 14.21
CA ALA A 71 0.44 -8.89 14.91
C ALA A 71 -0.83 -8.04 14.77
N TRP A 72 -1.96 -8.67 14.43
CA TRP A 72 -3.23 -7.97 14.19
C TRP A 72 -4.44 -8.84 14.55
N LYS A 73 -5.12 -8.55 15.67
CA LYS A 73 -6.41 -9.19 16.05
C LYS A 73 -6.41 -10.74 15.95
N GLY A 74 -5.32 -11.40 16.36
CA GLY A 74 -5.18 -12.86 16.28
C GLY A 74 -4.63 -13.38 14.94
N HIS A 75 -4.49 -12.51 13.95
CA HIS A 75 -3.84 -12.73 12.66
C HIS A 75 -2.48 -12.06 12.60
N LYS A 76 -1.78 -12.23 11.47
CA LYS A 76 -0.53 -11.54 11.16
C LYS A 76 -0.65 -10.83 9.83
N ILE A 77 -0.33 -9.54 9.78
CA ILE A 77 -0.11 -8.83 8.53
C ILE A 77 1.24 -9.29 7.98
N THR A 78 1.21 -9.93 6.84
CA THR A 78 2.40 -10.51 6.20
C THR A 78 2.80 -9.78 4.93
N HIS A 79 1.87 -9.07 4.28
CA HIS A 79 2.16 -8.32 3.06
C HIS A 79 1.52 -6.94 3.09
N VAL A 80 2.08 -6.05 2.29
CA VAL A 80 1.52 -4.72 1.98
C VAL A 80 1.56 -4.53 0.48
N TYR A 81 0.50 -3.99 -0.11
CA TYR A 81 0.47 -3.60 -1.51
C TYR A 81 0.15 -2.12 -1.67
N TYR A 82 0.66 -1.55 -2.76
CA TYR A 82 0.53 -0.16 -3.17
C TYR A 82 0.03 -0.17 -4.60
N THR A 83 -1.03 0.57 -4.91
CA THR A 83 -1.55 0.64 -6.27
C THR A 83 -1.95 2.06 -6.65
N HIS A 84 -2.42 2.21 -7.89
CA HIS A 84 -2.58 3.48 -8.57
C HIS A 84 -1.26 4.24 -8.66
N MET A 85 -0.16 3.54 -8.96
CA MET A 85 1.15 4.18 -9.09
C MET A 85 1.40 4.61 -10.55
N SER A 86 1.88 5.84 -10.74
CA SER A 86 2.19 6.40 -12.06
C SER A 86 3.60 6.03 -12.54
N ALA A 87 4.51 5.76 -11.61
CA ALA A 87 5.87 5.30 -11.88
C ALA A 87 6.35 4.35 -10.78
N LEU A 88 7.31 3.50 -11.12
CA LEU A 88 7.93 2.54 -10.21
C LEU A 88 9.45 2.81 -10.12
N THR A 89 10.01 2.72 -8.93
CA THR A 89 11.47 2.81 -8.73
C THR A 89 12.19 1.57 -9.26
N HIS A 90 11.60 0.39 -9.02
CA HIS A 90 12.09 -0.90 -9.48
C HIS A 90 11.02 -1.55 -10.36
N GLN A 91 11.40 -2.20 -11.45
CA GLN A 91 10.49 -3.07 -12.19
C GLN A 91 10.87 -4.53 -11.89
N MET A 92 9.89 -5.31 -11.45
CA MET A 92 10.08 -6.72 -11.14
C MET A 92 8.76 -7.48 -11.32
N HIS A 93 8.77 -8.47 -12.19
CA HIS A 93 7.63 -9.37 -12.36
C HIS A 93 7.52 -10.32 -11.17
N GLU A 94 6.30 -10.71 -10.84
CA GLU A 94 6.07 -11.73 -9.81
C GLU A 94 6.86 -13.01 -10.08
N GLY A 95 7.53 -13.54 -9.05
CA GLY A 95 8.34 -14.75 -9.14
C GLY A 95 9.75 -14.57 -9.74
N THR A 96 10.17 -13.34 -10.06
CA THR A 96 11.53 -13.05 -10.52
C THR A 96 12.56 -13.25 -9.40
N GLU A 97 13.69 -13.88 -9.72
CA GLU A 97 14.85 -14.04 -8.83
C GLU A 97 16.12 -13.41 -9.44
N PRO A 98 17.05 -12.84 -8.64
CA PRO A 98 16.95 -12.69 -7.19
C PRO A 98 15.93 -11.60 -6.80
N ARG A 99 15.18 -11.82 -5.73
CA ARG A 99 14.26 -10.80 -5.22
C ARG A 99 14.98 -9.55 -4.72
N VAL A 100 14.31 -8.41 -4.86
CA VAL A 100 14.81 -7.11 -4.40
C VAL A 100 14.39 -6.86 -2.95
N VAL A 101 15.37 -6.61 -2.08
CA VAL A 101 15.14 -6.23 -0.68
C VAL A 101 14.86 -4.73 -0.57
N ILE A 102 13.83 -4.37 0.19
CA ILE A 102 13.35 -3.01 0.41
C ILE A 102 13.41 -2.69 1.90
N LYS A 103 14.00 -1.55 2.25
CA LYS A 103 13.99 -1.04 3.63
C LYS A 103 12.77 -0.16 3.86
N ALA A 104 12.37 -0.04 5.13
CA ALA A 104 11.36 0.93 5.53
C ALA A 104 11.79 2.36 5.16
N GLY A 105 10.96 3.06 4.38
CA GLY A 105 11.21 4.41 3.89
C GLY A 105 11.91 4.47 2.53
N ASP A 106 12.29 3.33 1.93
CA ASP A 106 12.82 3.33 0.56
C ASP A 106 11.73 3.76 -0.43
N ALA A 107 12.15 4.45 -1.49
CA ALA A 107 11.25 4.93 -2.53
C ALA A 107 10.73 3.78 -3.40
N LEU A 108 9.41 3.65 -3.51
CA LEU A 108 8.76 2.64 -4.33
C LEU A 108 8.32 3.17 -5.70
N GLY A 109 8.08 4.47 -5.79
CA GLY A 109 7.68 5.13 -7.03
C GLY A 109 6.91 6.42 -6.78
N VAL A 110 5.89 6.67 -7.61
CA VAL A 110 5.09 7.90 -7.56
C VAL A 110 3.61 7.55 -7.57
N SER A 111 2.82 8.21 -6.71
CA SER A 111 1.37 8.07 -6.69
C SER A 111 0.76 8.50 -8.03
N GLY A 112 -0.45 8.06 -8.30
CA GLY A 112 -1.08 8.21 -9.60
C GLY A 112 -2.56 8.49 -9.43
N VAL A 113 -3.35 7.84 -10.28
CA VAL A 113 -4.79 8.07 -10.41
C VAL A 113 -5.51 6.73 -10.31
N GLY A 114 -6.54 6.66 -9.50
CA GLY A 114 -7.50 5.55 -9.46
C GLY A 114 -8.91 6.12 -9.38
N ASN A 115 -9.87 5.51 -10.06
CA ASN A 115 -11.25 6.01 -10.18
C ASN A 115 -11.31 7.51 -10.55
N GLY A 116 -10.39 7.96 -11.40
CA GLY A 116 -10.30 9.36 -11.84
C GLY A 116 -9.78 10.36 -10.79
N MET A 117 -9.39 9.92 -9.59
CA MET A 117 -8.93 10.78 -8.50
C MET A 117 -7.43 10.57 -8.21
N PRO A 118 -6.63 11.64 -8.00
CA PRO A 118 -5.22 11.51 -7.62
C PRO A 118 -5.05 10.99 -6.19
N HIS A 119 -4.57 9.76 -6.05
CA HIS A 119 -4.30 9.15 -4.75
C HIS A 119 -3.31 7.99 -4.87
N LEU A 120 -2.81 7.56 -3.72
CA LEU A 120 -2.25 6.23 -3.52
C LEU A 120 -3.33 5.39 -2.83
N HIS A 121 -3.52 4.16 -3.29
CA HIS A 121 -4.27 3.17 -2.53
C HIS A 121 -3.28 2.17 -1.92
N ILE A 122 -3.39 1.94 -0.61
CA ILE A 122 -2.51 1.03 0.13
C ILE A 122 -3.35 0.00 0.91
N GLY A 123 -3.01 -1.27 0.79
CA GLY A 123 -3.68 -2.33 1.54
C GLY A 123 -2.70 -3.29 2.21
N PHE A 124 -3.21 -4.00 3.22
CA PHE A 124 -2.44 -4.88 4.08
C PHE A 124 -3.10 -6.26 4.10
N LEU A 125 -2.30 -7.29 3.87
CA LEU A 125 -2.77 -8.65 3.67
C LEU A 125 -2.33 -9.56 4.82
N LEU A 126 -3.18 -10.51 5.18
CA LEU A 126 -3.09 -11.33 6.37
C LEU A 126 -2.65 -12.76 6.03
N ASP A 127 -1.84 -13.33 6.92
CA ASP A 127 -1.55 -14.76 7.00
C ASP A 127 -1.06 -15.42 5.70
N GLY A 128 -0.46 -14.63 4.82
CA GLY A 128 0.07 -15.10 3.53
C GLY A 128 -0.97 -15.23 2.43
N LYS A 129 -2.22 -14.82 2.68
CA LYS A 129 -3.23 -14.69 1.64
C LYS A 129 -2.96 -13.42 0.86
N VAL A 130 -2.57 -13.55 -0.40
CA VAL A 130 -2.17 -12.40 -1.23
C VAL A 130 -3.18 -12.05 -2.33
N GLU A 131 -4.20 -12.89 -2.50
CA GLU A 131 -5.31 -12.64 -3.40
C GLU A 131 -6.18 -11.49 -2.88
N GLN A 132 -6.65 -10.66 -3.81
CA GLN A 132 -7.50 -9.48 -3.53
C GLN A 132 -8.92 -9.67 -4.08
N ASP A 133 -9.31 -10.92 -4.33
CA ASP A 133 -10.62 -11.32 -4.88
C ASP A 133 -11.70 -11.52 -3.80
N SER A 134 -11.31 -11.48 -2.53
CA SER A 134 -12.20 -11.60 -1.38
C SER A 134 -11.73 -10.71 -0.22
N TRP A 135 -12.61 -10.52 0.75
CA TRP A 135 -12.30 -9.75 1.97
C TRP A 135 -11.58 -10.62 3.02
N ASP A 136 -11.48 -11.92 2.77
CA ASP A 136 -10.96 -12.92 3.69
C ASP A 136 -9.42 -12.91 3.70
N GLY A 137 -8.85 -11.89 4.33
CA GLY A 137 -7.40 -11.76 4.48
C GLY A 137 -6.85 -10.37 4.16
N ILE A 138 -7.71 -9.36 4.05
CA ILE A 138 -7.31 -7.99 3.78
C ILE A 138 -7.86 -7.07 4.87
N LEU A 139 -7.06 -6.09 5.30
CA LEU A 139 -7.52 -5.09 6.24
C LEU A 139 -8.52 -4.15 5.55
N THR A 140 -9.59 -3.82 6.26
CA THR A 140 -10.50 -2.74 5.83
C THR A 140 -9.86 -1.37 6.02
N GLU A 141 -10.39 -0.36 5.36
CA GLU A 141 -10.04 1.05 5.55
C GLU A 141 -9.92 1.46 7.02
N SER A 142 -10.88 1.05 7.84
CA SER A 142 -10.92 1.42 9.25
C SER A 142 -9.86 0.66 10.06
N ASP A 143 -9.53 -0.57 9.66
CA ASP A 143 -8.42 -1.33 10.24
C ASP A 143 -7.07 -0.67 9.92
N VAL A 144 -6.86 -0.23 8.67
CA VAL A 144 -5.61 0.45 8.27
C VAL A 144 -5.43 1.78 9.03
N ARG A 145 -6.52 2.53 9.26
CA ARG A 145 -6.45 3.74 10.11
C ARG A 145 -5.98 3.43 11.52
N VAL A 146 -6.52 2.37 12.14
CA VAL A 146 -6.10 1.93 13.46
C VAL A 146 -4.64 1.48 13.43
N LEU A 147 -4.23 0.70 12.42
CA LEU A 147 -2.85 0.28 12.20
C LEU A 147 -1.89 1.48 12.09
N PHE A 148 -2.30 2.57 11.43
CA PHE A 148 -1.48 3.77 11.28
C PHE A 148 -1.40 4.63 12.56
N GLY A 149 -2.13 4.25 13.62
CA GLY A 149 -2.18 4.96 14.90
C GLY A 149 -3.40 5.86 15.06
N GLY A 150 -4.54 5.48 14.46
CA GLY A 150 -5.84 6.11 14.69
C GLY A 150 -6.07 7.42 13.93
N TYR A 151 -5.58 7.52 12.68
CA TYR A 151 -5.86 8.68 11.84
C TYR A 151 -7.32 8.73 11.38
N ARG A 152 -7.92 9.92 11.42
CA ARG A 152 -9.28 10.19 10.94
C ARG A 152 -9.25 10.59 9.46
N ASN A 153 -10.42 10.50 8.83
CA ASN A 153 -10.61 10.99 7.47
C ASN A 153 -10.28 12.49 7.40
N GLY A 154 -9.57 12.91 6.36
CA GLY A 154 -9.13 14.29 6.16
C GLY A 154 -7.86 14.69 6.93
N GLU A 155 -7.31 13.83 7.80
CA GLU A 155 -6.03 14.13 8.45
C GLU A 155 -4.87 14.03 7.46
N LYS A 156 -3.81 14.81 7.70
CA LYS A 156 -2.58 14.76 6.90
C LYS A 156 -1.57 13.81 7.51
N LEU A 157 -0.92 13.04 6.64
CA LEU A 157 0.25 12.27 7.01
C LEU A 157 1.47 13.20 7.21
N PRO A 158 2.37 12.83 8.13
CA PRO A 158 3.63 13.53 8.34
C PRO A 158 4.56 13.36 7.16
#